data_AF-A0A924IFB3-F1
#
_entry.id   AF-A0A924IFB3-F1
#
_cell.length_a   1.000
_cell.length_b   1.000
_cell.length_c   1.000
_cell.angle_alpha   90.00
_cell.angle_beta   90.00
_cell.angle_gamma   90.00
#
_symmetry.space_group_name_H-M   'P 1'
#
loop_
_entity.id
_entity.type
_entity.pdbx_description
1 polymer ?
#
loop_
_entity_poly.entity_id
_entity_poly.type
_entity_poly.pdbx_seq_one_letter_code
_entity_poly.pdbx_strand_id
1 'polypeptide(L)'
;MRIILLIVISFATIDLQAQELFTWSEPASNMAAKSIGVRANNILMNENGSGKYNYHLLPEIMWGISKKVMMHAEVFLSNRNKGLAAEGGSLYFKYRFFSQDEVHSHFRLAAYARAAINNSAVHQEAIDFNGHNSGYEAGMVATKLLNKIA
;
A
#
# COMPACT_ATOMS: atom_id res chain seq x y z
N MET A 1 -28.00 -0.65 -39.35
CA MET A 1 -27.76 -1.42 -38.11
C MET A 1 -26.40 -1.15 -37.46
N ARG A 2 -25.26 -1.25 -38.15
CA ARG A 2 -23.93 -1.03 -37.53
C ARG A 2 -23.73 0.36 -36.89
N ILE A 3 -24.20 1.42 -37.53
CA ILE A 3 -24.07 2.81 -37.03
C ILE A 3 -24.91 3.03 -35.77
N ILE A 4 -26.12 2.46 -35.72
CA ILE A 4 -27.01 2.55 -34.56
C ILE A 4 -26.36 1.85 -33.35
N LEU A 5 -25.73 0.69 -33.56
CA LEU A 5 -25.02 -0.03 -32.50
C LEU A 5 -23.83 0.78 -31.95
N LEU A 6 -23.08 1.46 -32.82
CA LEU A 6 -21.96 2.32 -32.41
C LEU A 6 -22.43 3.52 -31.59
N ILE A 7 -23.56 4.12 -31.96
CA ILE A 7 -24.17 5.24 -31.22
C ILE A 7 -24.67 4.76 -29.84
N VAL A 8 -25.29 3.59 -29.76
CA VAL A 8 -25.76 3.02 -28.47
C VAL A 8 -24.56 2.73 -27.55
N ILE A 9 -23.44 2.22 -28.07
CA ILE A 9 -22.24 1.97 -27.28
C ILE A 9 -21.60 3.28 -26.78
N SER A 10 -21.66 4.38 -27.55
CA SER A 10 -21.06 5.66 -27.12
C SER A 10 -21.80 6.34 -25.97
N PHE A 11 -23.06 5.97 -25.71
CA PHE A 11 -23.84 6.48 -24.57
C PHE A 11 -23.78 5.58 -23.33
N ALA A 12 -23.03 4.48 -23.38
CA ALA A 12 -22.78 3.65 -22.20
C ALA A 12 -21.72 4.31 -21.31
N THR A 13 -22.13 5.27 -20.49
CA THR A 13 -21.28 5.83 -19.43
C THR A 13 -21.20 4.82 -18.29
N ILE A 14 -20.08 4.12 -18.20
CA ILE A 14 -19.71 3.38 -16.99
C ILE A 14 -19.15 4.40 -15.99
N ASP A 15 -19.80 4.51 -14.83
CA ASP A 15 -19.22 5.16 -13.66
C ASP A 15 -18.01 4.33 -13.21
N LEU A 16 -16.87 4.62 -13.82
CA LEU A 16 -15.60 4.08 -13.38
C LEU A 16 -15.24 4.80 -12.08
N GLN A 17 -15.44 4.13 -10.95
CA GLN A 17 -14.73 4.49 -9.74
C GLN A 17 -13.25 4.27 -10.00
N ALA A 18 -12.56 5.32 -10.47
CA ALA A 18 -11.12 5.33 -10.55
C ALA A 18 -10.59 5.23 -9.13
N GLN A 19 -10.14 4.04 -8.75
CA GLN A 19 -9.40 3.86 -7.52
C GLN A 19 -8.10 4.66 -7.67
N GLU A 20 -7.91 5.67 -6.82
CA GLU A 20 -6.62 6.34 -6.75
C GLU A 20 -5.55 5.29 -6.50
N LEU A 21 -4.53 5.28 -7.36
CA LEU A 21 -3.40 4.39 -7.17
C LEU A 21 -2.67 4.85 -5.91
N PHE A 22 -2.99 4.21 -4.78
CA PHE A 22 -2.27 4.43 -3.54
C PHE A 22 -0.81 4.05 -3.77
N THR A 23 0.09 5.02 -3.63
CA THR A 23 1.54 4.86 -3.81
C THR A 23 2.16 3.84 -2.84
N TRP A 24 1.41 3.43 -1.82
CA TRP A 24 1.80 2.47 -0.78
C TRP A 24 1.47 1.01 -1.11
N SER A 25 0.83 0.71 -2.25
CA SER A 25 0.58 -0.67 -2.64
C SER A 25 1.86 -1.31 -3.19
N GLU A 26 2.35 -2.34 -2.50
CA GLU A 26 3.47 -3.12 -3.03
C GLU A 26 3.10 -3.82 -4.34
N PRO A 27 4.04 -3.95 -5.30
CA PRO A 27 3.80 -4.74 -6.50
C PRO A 27 3.49 -6.21 -6.14
N ALA A 28 2.92 -6.96 -7.08
CA ALA A 28 2.67 -8.39 -6.92
C ALA A 28 3.97 -9.23 -6.73
N SER A 29 5.12 -8.62 -7.00
CA SER A 29 6.42 -9.18 -6.65
C SER A 29 6.66 -9.10 -5.14
N ASN A 30 7.21 -10.16 -4.56
CA ASN A 30 7.58 -10.21 -3.15
C ASN A 30 9.06 -9.84 -3.03
N MET A 31 9.44 -9.48 -1.80
CA MET A 31 10.82 -9.52 -1.36
C MET A 31 11.49 -10.87 -1.63
N ALA A 32 12.83 -10.88 -1.55
CA ALA A 32 13.60 -12.10 -1.66
C ALA A 32 13.11 -13.16 -0.65
N ALA A 33 13.07 -14.42 -1.08
CA ALA A 33 12.67 -15.50 -0.20
C ALA A 33 13.75 -15.73 0.88
N LYS A 34 13.29 -16.04 2.10
CA LYS A 34 14.12 -16.25 3.29
C LYS A 34 14.96 -15.04 3.70
N SER A 35 14.53 -13.82 3.37
CA SER A 35 15.20 -12.58 3.79
C SER A 35 14.38 -11.79 4.79
N ILE A 36 15.08 -11.07 5.65
CA ILE A 36 14.50 -10.04 6.52
C ILE A 36 15.04 -8.69 6.04
N GLY A 37 14.13 -7.73 5.84
CA GLY A 37 14.44 -6.33 5.60
C GLY A 37 13.95 -5.48 6.76
N VAL A 38 14.61 -4.34 6.97
CA VAL A 38 14.17 -3.31 7.91
C VAL A 38 14.06 -2.01 7.14
N ARG A 39 12.97 -1.29 7.35
CA ARG A 39 12.71 0.02 6.76
C ARG A 39 12.34 0.99 7.86
N ALA A 40 12.81 2.22 7.77
CA ALA A 40 12.42 3.29 8.67
C ALA A 40 11.89 4.43 7.81
N ASN A 41 10.57 4.58 7.77
CA ASN A 41 9.93 5.68 7.07
C ASN A 41 9.72 6.83 8.05
N ASN A 42 9.83 8.08 7.57
CA ASN A 42 9.53 9.25 8.38
C ASN A 42 8.72 10.26 7.59
N ILE A 43 7.84 10.96 8.29
CA ILE A 43 7.04 12.06 7.73
C ILE A 43 7.26 13.26 8.63
N LEU A 44 7.64 14.39 8.04
CA LEU A 44 7.80 15.66 8.75
C LEU A 44 6.88 16.68 8.09
N MET A 45 5.98 17.27 8.89
CA MET A 45 5.01 18.25 8.44
C MET A 45 5.05 19.47 9.34
N ASN A 46 5.02 20.66 8.75
CA ASN A 46 4.83 21.90 9.48
C ASN A 46 3.34 22.17 9.64
N GLU A 47 2.86 22.32 10.88
CA GLU A 47 1.45 22.62 11.14
C GLU A 47 1.16 24.11 10.95
N ASN A 48 0.31 24.42 9.97
CA ASN A 48 -0.14 25.78 9.73
C ASN A 48 -0.84 26.36 10.96
N GLY A 49 -0.37 27.51 11.45
CA GLY A 49 -0.98 28.27 12.54
C GLY A 49 -0.52 27.92 13.96
N SER A 50 0.16 26.79 14.18
CA SER A 50 0.69 26.40 15.52
C SER A 50 2.21 26.57 15.65
N GLY A 51 2.94 26.64 14.52
CA GLY A 51 4.41 26.72 14.48
C GLY A 51 5.11 25.45 14.98
N LYS A 52 4.37 24.35 15.16
CA LYS A 52 4.89 23.06 15.60
C LYS A 52 5.18 22.16 14.42
N TYR A 53 6.21 21.33 14.56
CA TYR A 53 6.53 20.28 13.60
C TYR A 53 5.93 18.95 14.05
N ASN A 54 5.06 18.41 13.21
CA ASN A 54 4.49 17.09 13.36
C ASN A 54 5.44 16.07 12.71
N TYR A 55 5.94 15.15 13.52
CA TYR A 55 6.92 14.15 13.12
C TYR A 55 6.35 12.77 13.38
N HIS A 56 6.35 11.95 12.33
CA HIS A 56 6.03 10.53 12.37
C HIS A 56 7.26 9.71 12.01
N LEU A 57 7.50 8.65 12.76
CA LEU A 57 8.52 7.64 12.52
C LEU A 57 7.83 6.28 12.48
N LEU A 58 7.98 5.60 11.37
CA LEU A 58 7.29 4.36 11.00
C LEU A 58 8.35 3.28 10.74
N PRO A 59 8.97 2.70 11.78
CA PRO A 59 9.87 1.58 11.62
C PRO A 59 9.07 0.31 11.27
N GLU A 60 9.62 -0.45 10.33
CA GLU A 60 8.98 -1.60 9.73
C GLU A 60 9.98 -2.75 9.57
N ILE A 61 9.55 -3.95 9.94
CA ILE A 61 10.25 -5.19 9.69
C ILE A 61 9.51 -5.94 8.61
N MET A 62 10.21 -6.32 7.55
CA MET A 62 9.66 -6.98 6.39
C MET A 62 10.27 -8.39 6.28
N TRP A 63 9.44 -9.43 6.27
CA TRP A 63 9.88 -10.82 6.21
C TRP A 63 9.39 -11.51 4.94
N GLY A 64 10.33 -11.79 4.04
CA GLY A 64 10.08 -12.63 2.86
C GLY A 64 10.14 -14.10 3.23
N ILE A 65 9.06 -14.67 3.77
CA ILE A 65 9.03 -16.08 4.22
C ILE A 65 9.34 -17.04 3.07
N SER A 66 8.75 -16.80 1.88
CA SER A 66 9.00 -17.61 0.68
C SER A 66 8.79 -16.80 -0.60
N LYS A 67 8.98 -17.44 -1.75
CA LYS A 67 8.66 -16.82 -3.05
C LYS A 67 7.18 -16.46 -3.21
N LYS A 68 6.29 -17.04 -2.40
CA LYS A 68 4.83 -16.82 -2.45
C LYS A 68 4.33 -15.95 -1.30
N VAL A 69 4.89 -16.09 -0.10
CA VAL A 69 4.39 -15.45 1.12
C VAL A 69 5.38 -14.42 1.62
N MET A 70 4.87 -13.25 1.98
CA MET A 70 5.62 -12.23 2.72
C MET A 70 4.74 -11.52 3.73
N MET A 71 5.37 -11.00 4.78
CA MET A 71 4.71 -10.32 5.89
C MET A 71 5.48 -9.09 6.30
N HIS A 72 4.80 -7.99 6.63
CA HIS A 72 5.42 -6.85 7.30
C HIS A 72 4.76 -6.59 8.65
N ALA A 73 5.55 -6.04 9.56
CA ALA A 73 5.10 -5.50 10.82
C ALA A 73 5.67 -4.10 10.97
N GLU A 74 4.80 -3.13 11.21
CA GLU A 74 5.13 -1.71 11.31
C GLU A 74 4.65 -1.15 12.64
N VAL A 75 5.43 -0.26 13.24
CA VAL A 75 5.07 0.47 14.46
C VAL A 75 4.89 1.94 14.12
N PHE A 76 3.93 2.60 14.74
CA PHE A 76 3.64 4.01 14.50
C PHE A 76 4.12 4.83 15.70
N LEU A 77 5.13 5.68 15.50
CA LEU A 77 5.62 6.62 16.50
C LEU A 77 5.35 8.04 16.02
N SER A 78 4.75 8.89 16.83
CA SER A 78 4.55 10.31 16.46
C SER A 78 4.68 11.26 17.65
N ASN A 79 4.99 12.52 17.37
CA ASN A 79 5.03 13.59 18.37
C ASN A 79 3.74 14.44 18.44
N ARG A 80 2.66 14.02 17.77
CA ARG A 80 1.42 14.79 17.55
C ARG A 80 0.69 15.18 18.83
N ASN A 81 0.49 14.24 19.75
CA ASN A 81 -0.35 14.48 20.94
C ASN A 81 0.41 15.07 22.14
N LYS A 82 1.72 14.79 22.31
CA LYS A 82 2.70 15.42 23.23
C LYS A 82 3.95 14.51 23.34
N GLY A 83 5.08 14.94 22.78
CA GLY A 83 6.32 14.15 22.80
C GLY A 83 6.21 12.89 21.93
N LEU A 84 7.34 12.25 21.61
CA LEU A 84 7.35 11.06 20.75
C LEU A 84 6.72 9.87 21.49
N ALA A 85 5.55 9.42 21.05
CA ALA A 85 4.80 8.32 21.63
C ALA A 85 4.43 7.27 20.58
N ALA A 86 4.25 6.03 21.02
CA ALA A 86 3.73 4.97 20.16
C ALA A 86 2.21 5.13 20.01
N GLU A 87 1.76 5.38 18.79
CA GLU A 87 0.35 5.59 18.44
C GLU A 87 -0.35 4.29 18.04
N GLY A 88 0.41 3.30 17.57
CA GLY A 88 -0.13 2.02 17.12
C GLY A 88 0.83 1.24 16.24
N GLY A 89 0.28 0.47 15.31
CA GLY A 89 1.06 -0.32 14.36
C GLY A 89 0.18 -1.00 13.32
N SER A 90 0.83 -1.63 12.34
CA SER A 90 0.15 -2.44 11.33
C SER A 90 0.84 -3.76 11.04
N LEU A 91 0.04 -4.72 10.57
CA LEU A 91 0.49 -6.00 10.04
C LEU A 91 0.03 -6.10 8.61
N TYR A 92 0.95 -6.42 7.71
CA TYR A 92 0.71 -6.65 6.29
C TYR A 92 1.03 -8.09 5.93
N PHE A 93 0.18 -8.71 5.11
CA PHE A 93 0.36 -10.06 4.60
C PHE A 93 0.12 -10.07 3.09
N LYS A 94 0.99 -10.74 2.33
CA LYS A 94 0.82 -10.90 0.88
C LYS A 94 1.10 -12.33 0.44
N TYR A 95 0.18 -12.87 -0.36
CA TYR A 95 0.26 -14.18 -0.98
C TYR A 95 0.20 -14.07 -2.51
N ARG A 96 1.33 -14.35 -3.16
CA ARG A 96 1.43 -14.49 -4.62
C ARG A 96 0.96 -15.88 -5.04
N PHE A 97 -0.20 -15.92 -5.67
CA PHE A 97 -0.81 -17.16 -6.15
C PHE A 97 -0.49 -17.47 -7.62
N PHE A 98 -0.18 -16.46 -8.44
CA PHE A 98 0.16 -16.65 -9.86
C PHE A 98 1.46 -15.94 -10.24
N SER A 99 2.28 -16.60 -11.05
CA SER A 99 3.51 -16.06 -11.62
C SER A 99 3.78 -16.74 -12.95
N GLN A 100 3.89 -15.97 -14.02
CA GLN A 100 4.36 -16.39 -15.33
C GLN A 100 5.58 -15.54 -15.68
N ASP A 101 6.74 -16.19 -15.69
CA ASP A 101 8.02 -15.52 -15.77
C ASP A 101 8.77 -15.96 -17.04
N GLU A 102 9.10 -15.00 -17.91
CA GLU A 102 9.91 -15.14 -19.12
C GLU A 102 11.18 -14.27 -19.02
N VAL A 103 12.11 -14.39 -19.96
CA VAL A 103 13.43 -13.70 -19.91
C VAL A 103 13.29 -12.16 -19.85
N HIS A 104 12.30 -11.58 -20.51
CA HIS A 104 12.08 -10.12 -20.58
C HIS A 104 10.69 -9.67 -20.13
N SER A 105 9.87 -10.59 -19.60
CA SER A 105 8.54 -10.25 -19.08
C SER A 105 8.16 -11.12 -17.89
N HIS A 106 7.56 -10.50 -16.89
CA HIS A 106 6.99 -11.23 -15.76
C HIS A 106 5.58 -10.72 -15.51
N PHE A 107 4.64 -11.64 -15.46
CA PHE A 107 3.26 -11.37 -15.06
C PHE A 107 2.95 -12.07 -13.75
N ARG A 108 2.57 -11.30 -12.73
CA ARG A 108 2.39 -11.80 -11.36
C ARG A 108 1.08 -11.28 -10.78
N LEU A 109 0.40 -12.14 -10.04
CA LEU A 109 -0.79 -11.81 -9.26
C LEU A 109 -0.59 -12.19 -7.80
N ALA A 110 -0.98 -11.29 -6.91
CA ALA A 110 -0.97 -11.53 -5.48
C ALA A 110 -2.23 -10.99 -4.83
N ALA A 111 -2.67 -11.66 -3.77
CA ALA A 111 -3.64 -11.13 -2.83
C ALA A 111 -2.89 -10.58 -1.62
N TYR A 112 -3.36 -9.46 -1.08
CA TYR A 112 -2.80 -8.86 0.12
C TYR A 112 -3.90 -8.48 1.11
N ALA A 113 -3.50 -8.38 2.38
CA ALA A 113 -4.31 -7.84 3.44
C ALA A 113 -3.42 -7.06 4.41
N ARG A 114 -3.97 -6.00 5.00
CA ARG A 114 -3.36 -5.25 6.10
C ARG A 114 -4.38 -5.04 7.19
N ALA A 115 -3.94 -5.08 8.42
CA ALA A 115 -4.69 -4.57 9.56
C ALA A 115 -3.83 -3.52 10.27
N ALA A 116 -4.42 -2.38 10.60
CA ALA A 116 -3.76 -1.29 11.30
C ALA A 116 -4.59 -0.88 12.52
N ILE A 117 -3.89 -0.56 13.60
CA ILE A 117 -4.47 0.05 14.79
C ILE A 117 -3.72 1.34 15.07
N ASN A 118 -4.46 2.40 15.39
CA ASN A 118 -3.93 3.70 15.77
C ASN A 118 -4.89 4.38 16.76
N ASN A 119 -4.37 4.83 17.89
CA ASN A 119 -5.13 5.45 18.98
C ASN A 119 -5.13 6.99 18.93
N SER A 120 -4.53 7.60 17.92
CA SER A 120 -4.52 9.05 17.75
C SER A 120 -5.73 9.54 16.96
N ALA A 121 -6.09 10.80 17.18
CA ALA A 121 -7.22 11.41 16.50
C ALA A 121 -6.98 11.48 14.98
N VAL A 122 -8.04 11.26 14.20
CA VAL A 122 -8.03 11.35 12.75
C VAL A 122 -8.12 12.82 12.35
N HIS A 123 -7.15 13.28 11.56
CA HIS A 123 -7.03 14.67 11.12
C HIS A 123 -7.05 14.82 9.58
N GLN A 124 -7.23 13.73 8.87
CA GLN A 124 -7.25 13.66 7.40
C GLN A 124 -8.50 12.90 6.96
N GLU A 125 -9.09 13.35 5.85
CA GLU A 125 -10.22 12.65 5.23
C GLU A 125 -9.77 11.40 4.47
N ALA A 126 -8.52 11.38 4.01
CA ALA A 126 -7.90 10.22 3.36
C ALA A 126 -7.76 9.06 4.35
N ILE A 127 -8.12 7.86 3.90
CA ILE A 127 -7.94 6.63 4.66
C ILE A 127 -6.51 6.16 4.45
N ASP A 128 -5.68 6.25 5.49
CA ASP A 128 -4.29 5.79 5.46
C ASP A 128 -3.96 4.85 6.63
N PHE A 129 -3.77 3.58 6.29
CA PHE A 129 -3.40 2.53 7.24
C PHE A 129 -1.89 2.48 7.55
N ASN A 130 -1.08 3.40 7.03
CA ASN A 130 0.36 3.53 7.30
C ASN A 130 0.63 4.63 8.35
N GLY A 131 -0.09 4.58 9.46
CA GLY A 131 0.18 5.45 10.60
C GLY A 131 -0.88 6.48 10.97
N HIS A 132 -2.01 6.56 10.25
CA HIS A 132 -3.03 7.57 10.53
C HIS A 132 -4.38 6.99 10.95
N ASN A 133 -4.79 5.86 10.40
CA ASN A 133 -6.10 5.26 10.65
C ASN A 133 -6.02 3.84 11.21
N SER A 134 -7.00 3.51 12.04
CA SER A 134 -7.32 2.14 12.41
C SER A 134 -8.24 1.51 11.36
N GLY A 135 -8.03 0.24 11.03
CA GLY A 135 -8.92 -0.52 10.16
C GLY A 135 -8.22 -1.68 9.49
N TYR A 136 -8.83 -2.18 8.42
CA TYR A 136 -8.29 -3.26 7.61
C TYR A 136 -8.46 -2.95 6.13
N GLU A 137 -7.50 -3.39 5.32
CA GLU A 137 -7.57 -3.40 3.86
C GLU A 137 -7.29 -4.81 3.36
N ALA A 138 -7.93 -5.19 2.26
CA ALA A 138 -7.59 -6.39 1.52
C ALA A 138 -7.81 -6.12 0.04
N GLY A 139 -7.00 -6.76 -0.81
CA GLY A 139 -7.05 -6.53 -2.24
C GLY A 139 -6.27 -7.55 -3.04
N MET A 140 -6.35 -7.40 -4.35
CA MET A 140 -5.51 -8.13 -5.29
C MET A 140 -4.67 -7.13 -6.08
N VAL A 141 -3.43 -7.48 -6.33
CA VAL A 141 -2.50 -6.71 -7.14
C VAL A 141 -2.03 -7.56 -8.31
N ALA A 142 -2.14 -6.99 -9.51
CA ALA A 142 -1.58 -7.53 -10.73
C ALA A 142 -0.41 -6.66 -11.17
N THR A 143 0.72 -7.27 -11.49
CA THR A 143 1.87 -6.54 -12.00
C THR A 143 2.40 -7.23 -13.24
N LYS A 144 2.51 -6.47 -14.34
CA LYS A 144 3.17 -6.91 -15.57
C LYS A 144 4.40 -6.03 -15.78
N LEU A 145 5.56 -6.66 -15.82
CA LEU A 145 6.80 -6.01 -16.26
C LEU A 145 7.04 -6.41 -17.71
N LEU A 146 7.30 -5.42 -18.56
CA LEU A 146 7.54 -5.58 -20.00
C LEU A 146 8.89 -4.94 -20.34
N ASN A 147 9.71 -5.65 -21.11
CA ASN A 147 10.98 -5.14 -21.65
C ASN A 147 11.87 -4.48 -20.58
N LYS A 148 12.19 -5.22 -19.51
CA LYS A 148 13.27 -4.78 -18.63
C LYS A 148 14.57 -4.83 -19.42
N ILE A 149 15.06 -3.66 -19.82
CA ILE A 149 16.43 -3.47 -20.32
C ILE A 149 17.30 -3.71 -19.09
N ALA A 150 17.86 -4.91 -18.98
CA ALA A 150 18.90 -5.19 -17.99
C ALA A 150 20.22 -4.60 -18.48
#